data_AF-A0A8R7VAD2-F1
#
_entry.id   AF-A0A8R7VAD2-F1
#
_cell.length_a   1.000
_cell.length_b   1.000
_cell.length_c   1.000
_cell.angle_alpha   90.00
_cell.angle_beta   90.00
_cell.angle_gamma   90.00
#
_symmetry.space_group_name_H-M   'P 1'
#
loop_
_entity.id
_entity.type
_entity.pdbx_description
1 polymer ?
#
loop_
_entity_poly.entity_id
_entity_poly.type
_entity_poly.pdbx_seq_one_letter_code
_entity_poly.pdbx_strand_id
1 'polypeptide(L)'
;MRVTPGGGEDTMLVIEVDGVPLRFTNGVDIDQVTGEVYFTDSSRNYNRSQHEMVTRTEDSTGRLLRYEPWTRKVVVLQADITYPNGLAISAARTHLIVSSTGPCKLL
;
A
#
# COMPACT_ATOMS: atom_id res chain seq x y z
N MET A 1 7.81 -5.32 5.16
CA MET A 1 8.99 -5.89 5.83
C MET A 1 9.97 -4.78 6.18
N ARG A 2 10.90 -5.01 7.11
CA ARG A 2 12.01 -4.10 7.44
C ARG A 2 13.33 -4.86 7.37
N VAL A 3 14.34 -4.24 6.78
CA VAL A 3 15.70 -4.78 6.70
C VAL A 3 16.67 -3.76 7.30
N THR A 4 17.79 -4.21 7.86
CA THR A 4 18.82 -3.30 8.39
C THR A 4 19.66 -2.69 7.26
N PRO A 5 20.38 -1.56 7.48
CA PRO A 5 21.21 -0.95 6.44
C PRO A 5 22.30 -1.87 5.85
N GLY A 6 22.72 -2.91 6.59
CA GLY A 6 23.66 -3.92 6.11
C GLY A 6 23.01 -5.08 5.35
N GLY A 7 21.69 -5.04 5.12
CA GLY A 7 20.93 -6.16 4.60
C GLY A 7 20.54 -7.17 5.69
N GLY A 8 20.41 -8.45 5.29
CA GLY A 8 20.09 -9.57 6.17
C GLY A 8 18.63 -10.01 6.10
N GLU A 9 18.25 -10.90 7.01
CA GLU A 9 16.87 -11.36 7.14
C GLU A 9 15.93 -10.17 7.42
N ASP A 10 14.77 -10.23 6.80
CA ASP A 10 13.76 -9.20 6.95
C ASP A 10 12.85 -9.50 8.14
N THR A 11 12.42 -8.45 8.82
CA THR A 11 11.37 -8.54 9.83
C THR A 11 10.04 -8.20 9.19
N MET A 12 9.09 -9.13 9.25
CA MET A 12 7.72 -8.87 8.85
C MET A 12 7.07 -7.84 9.78
N LEU A 13 6.48 -6.80 9.19
CA LEU A 13 5.84 -5.70 9.94
C LEU A 13 4.33 -5.88 10.05
N VAL A 14 3.70 -6.27 8.94
CA VAL A 14 2.24 -6.36 8.79
C VAL A 14 1.95 -7.46 7.77
N ILE A 15 0.95 -8.30 8.05
CA ILE A 15 0.42 -9.31 7.10
C ILE A 15 -1.09 -9.19 6.88
N GLU A 16 -1.79 -8.48 7.76
CA GLU A 16 -3.23 -8.25 7.69
C GLU A 16 -3.58 -6.90 8.33
N VAL A 17 -4.73 -6.35 7.94
CA VAL A 17 -5.29 -5.10 8.48
C VAL A 17 -6.79 -5.30 8.65
N ASP A 18 -7.29 -5.04 9.86
CA ASP A 18 -8.69 -5.25 10.26
C ASP A 18 -9.21 -6.68 9.99
N GLY A 19 -8.36 -7.67 10.28
CA GLY A 19 -8.67 -9.10 10.05
C GLY A 19 -8.68 -9.51 8.58
N VAL A 20 -8.29 -8.62 7.66
CA VAL A 20 -8.19 -8.91 6.22
C VAL A 20 -6.72 -9.01 5.81
N PRO A 21 -6.27 -10.16 5.29
CA PRO A 21 -4.90 -10.35 4.80
C PRO A 21 -4.53 -9.36 3.70
N LEU A 22 -3.28 -8.89 3.74
CA LEU A 22 -2.66 -8.19 2.62
C LEU A 22 -2.33 -9.21 1.53
N ARG A 23 -2.92 -9.04 0.33
CA ARG A 23 -2.72 -9.98 -0.79
C ARG A 23 -1.82 -9.41 -1.88
N PHE A 24 -1.87 -8.10 -2.06
CA PHE A 24 -1.18 -7.45 -3.17
C PHE A 24 -0.69 -6.07 -2.74
N THR A 25 0.28 -6.04 -1.81
CA THR A 25 1.02 -4.81 -1.55
C THR A 25 1.84 -4.39 -2.77
N ASN A 26 1.76 -3.13 -3.19
CA ASN A 26 2.34 -2.71 -4.48
C ASN A 26 3.18 -1.43 -4.39
N GLY A 27 2.55 -0.28 -4.13
CA GLY A 27 3.24 1.00 -3.95
C GLY A 27 3.60 1.21 -2.49
N VAL A 28 4.77 1.82 -2.24
CA VAL A 28 5.20 2.20 -0.88
C VAL A 28 6.04 3.47 -0.96
N ASP A 29 5.86 4.36 0.01
CA ASP A 29 6.69 5.52 0.23
C ASP A 29 6.79 5.85 1.73
N ILE A 30 7.81 6.58 2.14
CA ILE A 30 8.12 6.84 3.55
C ILE A 30 8.30 8.34 3.76
N ASP A 31 7.56 8.90 4.70
CA ASP A 31 7.81 10.27 5.16
C ASP A 31 9.15 10.29 5.91
N GLN A 32 10.15 10.91 5.29
CA GLN A 32 11.52 10.95 5.81
C GLN A 32 11.66 11.72 7.14
N VAL A 33 10.65 12.51 7.52
CA VAL A 33 10.66 13.26 8.79
C VAL A 33 10.00 12.49 9.92
N THR A 34 8.83 11.89 9.67
CA THR A 34 8.07 11.18 10.72
C THR A 34 8.41 9.68 10.79
N GLY A 35 8.92 9.11 9.70
CA GLY A 35 9.11 7.67 9.52
C GLY A 35 7.82 6.91 9.24
N GLU A 36 6.68 7.59 9.10
CA GLU A 36 5.42 6.95 8.71
C GLU A 36 5.56 6.35 7.31
N VAL A 37 5.11 5.10 7.18
CA VAL A 37 5.19 4.34 5.93
C VAL A 37 3.81 4.30 5.30
N TYR A 38 3.67 4.84 4.11
CA TYR A 38 2.44 4.80 3.34
C TYR A 38 2.57 3.73 2.27
N PHE A 39 1.54 2.91 2.07
CA PHE A 39 1.59 1.83 1.09
C PHE A 39 0.19 1.46 0.57
N THR A 40 0.14 0.84 -0.60
CA THR A 40 -1.11 0.35 -1.20
C THR A 40 -1.21 -1.17 -1.09
N ASP A 41 -2.43 -1.65 -0.91
CA ASP A 41 -2.85 -3.05 -1.10
C ASP A 41 -3.80 -3.04 -2.32
N SER A 42 -3.30 -3.44 -3.50
CA SER A 42 -3.98 -3.27 -4.78
C SER A 42 -5.29 -4.06 -4.90
N SER A 43 -5.43 -5.16 -4.15
CA SER A 43 -6.63 -6.01 -4.17
C SER A 43 -6.72 -6.82 -2.87
N ARG A 44 -7.93 -6.92 -2.31
CA ARG A 44 -8.23 -7.87 -1.22
C ARG A 44 -8.67 -9.24 -1.72
N ASN A 45 -8.87 -9.38 -3.03
CA ASN A 45 -9.39 -10.58 -3.67
C ASN A 45 -8.28 -11.41 -4.35
N TYR A 46 -7.28 -10.74 -4.92
CA TYR A 46 -6.28 -11.38 -5.79
C TYR A 46 -4.86 -11.15 -5.27
N ASN A 47 -4.01 -12.18 -5.39
CA ASN A 47 -2.57 -12.03 -5.13
C ASN A 47 -1.87 -11.34 -6.32
N ARG A 48 -0.64 -10.85 -6.11
CA ARG A 48 0.21 -10.24 -7.16
C ARG A 48 0.31 -11.09 -8.44
N SER A 49 0.41 -12.41 -8.31
CA SER A 49 0.50 -13.32 -9.46
C SER A 49 -0.76 -13.33 -10.34
N GLN A 50 -1.90 -12.92 -9.79
CA GLN A 50 -3.21 -12.87 -10.45
C GLN A 50 -3.57 -11.44 -10.87
N HIS A 51 -2.59 -10.54 -11.02
CA HIS A 51 -2.80 -9.12 -11.31
C HIS A 51 -3.68 -8.84 -12.54
N GLU A 52 -3.70 -9.71 -13.54
CA GLU A 52 -4.61 -9.60 -14.69
C GLU A 52 -6.08 -9.66 -14.28
N MET A 53 -6.42 -10.44 -13.23
CA MET A 53 -7.80 -10.54 -12.73
C MET A 53 -8.27 -9.20 -12.16
N VAL A 54 -7.40 -8.47 -11.46
CA VAL A 54 -7.73 -7.15 -10.91
C VAL A 54 -8.22 -6.19 -12.00
N THR A 55 -7.58 -6.20 -13.18
CA THR A 55 -8.03 -5.41 -14.33
C THR A 55 -9.30 -5.99 -14.95
N ARG A 56 -9.34 -7.31 -15.19
CA ARG A 56 -10.47 -7.97 -15.89
C ARG A 56 -11.79 -7.88 -15.14
N THR A 57 -11.75 -7.86 -13.82
CA THR A 57 -12.95 -7.79 -12.97
C THR A 57 -13.22 -6.39 -12.45
N GLU A 58 -12.43 -5.39 -12.87
CA GLU A 58 -12.52 -4.01 -12.40
C GLU A 58 -12.48 -3.93 -10.86
N ASP A 59 -11.65 -4.79 -10.25
CA ASP A 59 -11.61 -4.95 -8.81
C ASP A 59 -11.27 -3.62 -8.13
N SER A 60 -12.23 -3.18 -7.32
CA SER A 60 -12.17 -1.92 -6.59
C SER A 60 -12.06 -2.17 -5.10
N THR A 61 -11.47 -3.29 -4.70
CA THR A 61 -11.26 -3.61 -3.28
C THR A 61 -9.92 -3.11 -2.74
N GLY A 62 -9.13 -2.39 -3.54
CA GLY A 62 -7.82 -1.89 -3.13
C GLY A 62 -7.90 -0.85 -2.01
N ARG A 63 -6.80 -0.66 -1.28
CA ARG A 63 -6.72 0.24 -0.12
C ARG A 63 -5.40 1.01 -0.08
N LEU A 64 -5.47 2.23 0.43
CA LEU A 64 -4.33 3.03 0.86
C LEU A 64 -4.18 2.92 2.38
N LEU A 65 -2.97 2.58 2.83
CA LEU A 65 -2.66 2.22 4.21
C LEU A 65 -1.50 3.08 4.72
N ARG A 66 -1.49 3.34 6.03
CA ARG A 66 -0.38 3.96 6.75
C ARG A 66 0.06 3.09 7.90
N TYR A 67 1.35 2.78 7.97
CA TYR A 67 1.98 2.11 9.08
C TYR A 67 2.76 3.11 9.94
N GLU A 68 2.46 3.09 11.24
CA GLU A 68 3.10 3.91 12.26
C GLU A 68 4.22 3.10 12.95
N PRO A 69 5.51 3.43 12.75
CA PRO A 69 6.61 2.59 13.25
C PRO A 69 6.70 2.54 14.77
N TRP A 70 6.26 3.61 15.46
CA TRP A 70 6.32 3.73 16.92
C TRP A 70 5.28 2.88 17.63
N THR A 71 4.05 2.87 17.11
CA THR A 71 2.91 2.14 17.67
C THR A 71 2.76 0.75 17.06
N ARG A 72 3.44 0.48 15.93
CA ARG A 72 3.30 -0.70 15.07
C ARG A 72 1.86 -0.92 14.59
N LYS A 73 1.07 0.16 14.51
CA LYS A 73 -0.31 0.12 14.03
C LYS A 73 -0.38 0.43 12.55
N VAL A 74 -1.40 -0.13 11.91
CA VAL A 74 -1.77 0.22 10.54
C VAL A 74 -3.14 0.88 10.57
N VAL A 75 -3.27 1.95 9.81
CA VAL A 75 -4.52 2.68 9.61
C VAL A 75 -4.89 2.61 8.13
N VAL A 76 -6.15 2.31 7.85
CA VAL A 76 -6.71 2.45 6.50
C VAL A 76 -7.04 3.91 6.27
N LEU A 77 -6.31 4.58 5.37
CA LEU A 77 -6.54 5.99 5.03
C LEU A 77 -7.69 6.14 4.04
N GLN A 78 -7.75 5.22 3.07
CA GLN A 78 -8.81 5.17 2.09
C GLN A 78 -9.01 3.72 1.62
N ALA A 79 -10.26 3.29 1.56
CA ALA A 79 -10.65 1.99 1.05
C ALA A 79 -11.34 2.11 -0.32
N ASP A 80 -11.60 0.96 -0.90
CA ASP A 80 -12.38 0.77 -2.12
C ASP A 80 -11.84 1.54 -3.34
N ILE A 81 -10.50 1.55 -3.48
CA ILE A 81 -9.81 2.16 -4.61
C ILE A 81 -9.67 1.13 -5.73
N THR A 82 -10.02 1.50 -6.95
CA THR A 82 -9.76 0.68 -8.14
C THR A 82 -8.27 0.57 -8.40
N TYR A 83 -7.73 -0.63 -8.18
CA TYR A 83 -6.36 -1.00 -8.52
C TYR A 83 -5.27 0.06 -8.20
N PRO A 84 -5.07 0.45 -6.92
CA PRO A 84 -4.03 1.38 -6.51
C PRO A 84 -2.64 0.73 -6.61
N ASN A 85 -1.84 1.14 -7.58
CA ASN A 85 -0.62 0.45 -8.00
C ASN A 85 0.65 1.13 -7.46
N GLY A 86 0.75 2.44 -7.66
CA GLY A 86 1.86 3.26 -7.19
C GLY A 86 1.40 4.34 -6.21
N LEU A 87 2.35 4.85 -5.44
CA LEU A 87 2.16 5.83 -4.39
C LEU A 87 3.40 6.72 -4.30
N ALA A 88 3.19 8.02 -4.09
CA ALA A 88 4.26 8.96 -3.77
C ALA A 88 3.77 10.03 -2.79
N ILE A 89 4.62 10.42 -1.85
CA ILE A 89 4.43 11.56 -0.95
C ILE A 89 4.92 12.82 -1.66
N SER A 90 4.12 13.89 -1.64
CA SER A 90 4.56 15.19 -2.14
C SER A 90 5.80 15.71 -1.39
N ALA A 91 6.68 16.45 -2.06
CA ALA A 91 7.89 17.01 -1.42
C ALA A 91 7.57 17.92 -0.22
N ALA A 92 6.44 18.65 -0.28
CA ALA A 92 5.95 19.46 0.84
C ALA A 92 5.29 18.63 1.96
N ARG A 93 5.05 17.33 1.72
CA ARG A 93 4.40 16.36 2.61
C ARG A 93 2.97 16.76 2.99
N THR A 94 2.26 17.40 2.06
CA THR A 94 0.89 17.86 2.28
C THR A 94 -0.14 16.88 1.74
N HIS A 95 0.22 16.11 0.72
CA HIS A 95 -0.65 15.13 0.07
C HIS A 95 0.13 13.92 -0.43
N LEU A 96 -0.62 12.85 -0.66
CA LEU A 96 -0.19 11.63 -1.36
C LEU A 96 -0.75 11.67 -2.78
N ILE A 97 -0.03 11.09 -3.73
CA ILE A 97 -0.53 10.82 -5.08
C ILE A 97 -0.57 9.32 -5.25
N VAL A 98 -1.73 8.79 -5.68
CA VAL A 98 -1.91 7.35 -5.93
C VAL A 98 -2.22 7.10 -7.39
N SER A 99 -1.50 6.18 -8.03
CA SER A 99 -1.84 5.76 -9.39
C SER A 99 -2.87 4.63 -9.37
N SER A 100 -4.00 4.88 -10.00
CA SER A 100 -5.10 3.94 -10.16
C SER A 100 -5.04 3.35 -11.58
N THR A 101 -4.59 2.09 -11.68
CA THR A 101 -4.27 1.48 -12.99
C THR A 101 -5.50 1.21 -13.83
N GLY A 102 -6.58 0.67 -13.24
CA GLY A 102 -7.81 0.35 -13.96
C GLY A 102 -8.40 1.55 -14.73
N PRO A 103 -8.73 2.66 -14.05
CA PRO A 103 -9.30 3.84 -14.68
C PRO A 103 -8.25 4.80 -15.30
N CYS A 104 -6.96 4.43 -15.32
CA CYS A 104 -5.87 5.27 -15.83
C CYS A 104 -5.87 6.70 -15.24
N LYS A 105 -5.93 6.81 -13.90
CA LYS A 105 -6.07 8.10 -13.21
C LYS A 105 -5.10 8.23 -12.03
N LEU A 106 -4.72 9.48 -11.71
CA LEU A 106 -4.10 9.84 -10.43
C LEU A 106 -5.17 10.33 -9.45
N LEU A 107 -5.09 9.83 -8.22
CA LEU A 107 -5.89 10.26 -7.07
C LEU A 107 -5.04 11.15 -6.16
#